data_AF-A0A2Z5R3W3-F1
#
_entry.id   AF-A0A2Z5R3W3-F1
#
_cell.length_a   1.000
_cell.length_b   1.000
_cell.length_c   1.000
_cell.angle_alpha   90.00
_cell.angle_beta   90.00
_cell.angle_gamma   90.00
#
_symmetry.space_group_name_H-M   'P 1'
#
loop_
_entity.id
_entity.type
_entity.pdbx_description
1 polymer ?
#
loop_
_entity_poly.entity_id
_entity_poly.type
_entity_poly.pdbx_seq_one_letter_code
_entity_poly.pdbx_strand_id
1 'polypeptide(L)'
;MQREDERIGLAGVPEDRVAANAWSHFKTATVVTIPAEAELNEQVEIAIVGTHRDPAAQHLVVEAKPFSKSVVVIRHTGSATLAQNIEFLVGDSAQLSVICVQQWDDDAVHASAQYAKLGRDSRFKHVCISLGGDLVRVTPSTKFTQPGAETEMYGLYFVDAGQHIESRLFVDHSVPNCKSRVTYKGALQGKGAHSVWVGDVLIGKDAEGTDTYELNRNLLLEVGPAQTRCRTLRSRPDVLRARATRRLPVSWMMSTCGTCRRAVFLRLRRAVWWCAASSTK
;
A
#
# COMPACT_ATOMS: atom_id res chain seq x y z
N MET A 1 23.08 -5.10 -8.53
CA MET A 1 23.76 -3.81 -8.32
C MET A 1 24.27 -3.74 -6.88
N GLN A 2 25.36 -2.99 -6.67
CA GLN A 2 25.90 -2.75 -5.33
C GLN A 2 24.95 -1.83 -4.54
N ARG A 3 25.12 -1.77 -3.22
CA ARG A 3 24.27 -0.99 -2.32
C ARG A 3 24.32 0.51 -2.60
N GLU A 4 25.40 0.99 -3.18
CA GLU A 4 25.68 2.39 -3.48
C GLU A 4 25.06 2.85 -4.81
N ASP A 5 24.27 2.00 -5.48
CA ASP A 5 23.55 2.39 -6.69
C ASP A 5 22.64 3.59 -6.40
N GLU A 6 22.81 4.66 -7.18
CA GLU A 6 22.15 5.96 -6.97
C GLU A 6 20.62 5.90 -7.00
N ARG A 7 20.04 4.83 -7.55
CA ARG A 7 18.60 4.63 -7.64
C ARG A 7 17.99 4.12 -6.34
N ILE A 8 18.79 3.52 -5.46
CA ILE A 8 18.33 2.97 -4.18
C ILE A 8 17.99 4.13 -3.22
N GLY A 9 16.82 4.08 -2.60
CA GLY A 9 16.31 5.08 -1.67
C GLY A 9 15.64 6.28 -2.32
N LEU A 10 15.53 6.31 -3.65
CA LEU A 10 14.89 7.42 -4.35
C LEU A 10 13.37 7.39 -4.26
N ALA A 11 12.75 6.21 -4.12
CA ALA A 11 11.30 6.09 -4.04
C ALA A 11 10.78 6.36 -2.62
N GLY A 12 11.55 5.95 -1.61
CA GLY A 12 11.20 6.10 -0.21
C GLY A 12 12.30 5.62 0.71
N VAL A 13 12.14 5.97 1.99
CA VAL A 13 12.96 5.43 3.08
C VAL A 13 12.12 4.46 3.91
N PRO A 14 12.75 3.54 4.65
CA PRO A 14 12.01 2.59 5.48
C PRO A 14 11.00 3.25 6.44
N GLU A 15 9.74 2.89 6.31
CA GLU A 15 8.61 3.43 7.09
C GLU A 15 8.31 2.61 8.36
N ASP A 16 8.84 1.39 8.46
CA ASP A 16 8.66 0.52 9.62
C ASP A 16 9.95 -0.25 9.99
N ARG A 17 9.91 -0.94 11.13
CA ARG A 17 11.07 -1.66 11.67
C ARG A 17 11.54 -2.81 10.80
N VAL A 18 10.62 -3.48 10.09
CA VAL A 18 10.97 -4.62 9.23
C VAL A 18 11.59 -4.13 7.94
N ALA A 19 11.04 -3.07 7.34
CA ALA A 19 11.63 -2.37 6.21
C ALA A 19 13.03 -1.83 6.54
N ALA A 20 13.21 -1.28 7.75
CA ALA A 20 14.50 -0.78 8.21
C ALA A 20 15.50 -1.93 8.43
N ASN A 21 15.03 -3.06 8.94
CA ASN A 21 15.84 -4.27 9.07
C ASN A 21 16.27 -4.80 7.70
N ALA A 22 15.36 -4.89 6.74
CA ALA A 22 15.65 -5.29 5.36
C ALA A 22 16.69 -4.33 4.73
N TRP A 23 16.47 -3.03 4.89
CA TRP A 23 17.38 -1.99 4.43
C TRP A 23 18.79 -2.17 4.97
N SER A 24 18.95 -2.48 6.26
CA SER A 24 20.27 -2.62 6.88
C SER A 24 21.01 -3.92 6.49
N HIS A 25 20.29 -4.96 6.06
CA HIS A 25 20.88 -6.30 5.87
C HIS A 25 20.95 -6.77 4.42
N PHE A 26 20.31 -6.09 3.46
CA PHE A 26 20.50 -6.43 2.05
C PHE A 26 21.95 -6.13 1.62
N LYS A 27 22.56 -7.08 0.90
CA LYS A 27 23.93 -6.96 0.39
C LYS A 27 23.99 -6.36 -1.02
N THR A 28 23.05 -6.77 -1.86
CA THR A 28 22.93 -6.33 -3.26
C THR A 28 21.48 -6.07 -3.59
N ALA A 29 21.24 -5.12 -4.48
CA ALA A 29 19.91 -4.86 -5.02
C ALA A 29 19.75 -5.43 -6.43
N THR A 30 18.58 -5.98 -6.73
CA THR A 30 18.18 -6.22 -8.12
C THR A 30 17.64 -4.92 -8.68
N VAL A 31 18.09 -4.52 -9.87
CA VAL A 31 17.58 -3.31 -10.53
C VAL A 31 17.13 -3.64 -11.94
N VAL A 32 15.89 -3.27 -12.25
CA VAL A 32 15.26 -3.42 -13.55
C VAL A 32 14.92 -2.03 -14.07
N THR A 33 15.52 -1.64 -15.19
CA THR A 33 15.25 -0.35 -15.83
C THR A 33 14.54 -0.57 -17.16
N ILE A 34 13.36 0.03 -17.31
CA ILE A 34 12.67 0.18 -18.58
C ILE A 34 13.20 1.48 -19.23
N PRO A 35 13.79 1.42 -20.44
CA PRO A 35 14.34 2.60 -21.11
C PRO A 35 13.27 3.67 -21.41
N ALA A 36 13.71 4.92 -21.60
CA ALA A 36 12.80 5.99 -21.98
C ALA A 36 12.15 5.68 -23.33
N GLU A 37 10.89 6.09 -23.50
CA GLU A 37 10.10 5.90 -24.74
C GLU A 37 9.87 4.42 -25.14
N ALA A 38 10.35 3.45 -24.36
CA ALA A 38 10.15 2.05 -24.66
C ALA A 38 8.70 1.63 -24.36
N GLU A 39 8.01 1.11 -25.37
CA GLU A 39 6.74 0.40 -25.20
C GLU A 39 7.00 -1.11 -25.25
N LEU A 40 6.94 -1.78 -24.10
CA LEU A 40 7.12 -3.22 -24.03
C LEU A 40 5.81 -3.94 -24.34
N ASN A 41 5.85 -4.84 -25.34
CA ASN A 41 4.71 -5.69 -25.71
C ASN A 41 4.58 -6.92 -24.80
N GLU A 42 5.67 -7.31 -24.15
CA GLU A 42 5.74 -8.44 -23.22
C GLU A 42 5.96 -7.94 -21.79
N GLN A 43 5.56 -8.76 -20.83
CA GLN A 43 5.76 -8.49 -19.41
C GLN A 43 7.19 -8.83 -18.97
N VAL A 44 7.76 -8.01 -18.09
CA VAL A 44 9.00 -8.35 -17.39
C VAL A 44 8.65 -9.18 -16.16
N GLU A 45 9.08 -10.44 -16.11
CA GLU A 45 8.85 -11.31 -14.95
C GLU A 45 10.06 -11.35 -14.02
N ILE A 46 9.79 -11.14 -12.73
CA ILE A 46 10.77 -11.22 -11.64
C ILE A 46 10.27 -12.32 -10.70
N ALA A 47 10.91 -13.49 -10.79
CA ALA A 47 10.62 -14.62 -9.92
C ALA A 47 11.49 -14.57 -8.66
N ILE A 48 10.84 -14.62 -7.50
CA ILE A 48 11.46 -14.71 -6.18
C ILE A 48 11.07 -16.05 -5.59
N VAL A 49 12.04 -16.97 -5.55
CA VAL A 49 11.81 -18.35 -5.12
C VAL A 49 12.47 -18.56 -3.76
N GLY A 50 11.65 -18.85 -2.77
CA GLY A 50 12.07 -19.30 -1.45
C GLY A 50 12.48 -20.77 -1.50
N THR A 51 13.65 -21.10 -0.97
CA THR A 51 14.18 -22.47 -0.91
C THR A 51 14.49 -22.94 0.51
N HIS A 52 14.49 -22.01 1.47
CA HIS A 52 14.77 -22.25 2.88
C HIS A 52 14.18 -21.12 3.73
N ARG A 53 14.10 -21.33 5.05
CA ARG A 53 13.47 -20.39 5.99
C ARG A 53 14.45 -19.56 6.80
N ASP A 54 15.75 -19.63 6.51
CA ASP A 54 16.71 -18.70 7.10
C ASP A 54 16.33 -17.24 6.77
N PRO A 55 16.40 -16.32 7.74
CA PRO A 55 16.04 -14.93 7.52
C PRO A 55 16.86 -14.30 6.39
N ALA A 56 16.15 -13.73 5.42
CA ALA A 56 16.73 -13.05 4.27
C ALA A 56 16.22 -11.61 4.16
N ALA A 57 17.09 -10.73 3.65
CA ALA A 57 16.78 -9.35 3.32
C ALA A 57 17.00 -9.12 1.82
N GLN A 58 15.99 -8.58 1.13
CA GLN A 58 16.05 -8.30 -0.30
C GLN A 58 15.73 -6.83 -0.60
N HIS A 59 16.41 -6.28 -1.60
CA HIS A 59 16.11 -4.96 -2.17
C HIS A 59 15.93 -5.06 -3.68
N LEU A 60 14.83 -4.54 -4.19
CA LEU A 60 14.49 -4.52 -5.62
C LEU A 60 14.15 -3.09 -6.03
N VAL A 61 14.68 -2.64 -7.16
CA VAL A 61 14.31 -1.36 -7.79
C VAL A 61 13.80 -1.64 -9.19
N VAL A 62 12.64 -1.08 -9.51
CA VAL A 62 12.06 -1.05 -10.85
C VAL A 62 11.94 0.41 -11.27
N GLU A 63 12.68 0.78 -12.31
CA GLU A 63 12.75 2.14 -12.83
C GLU A 63 12.10 2.19 -14.22
N ALA A 64 10.95 2.84 -14.33
CA ALA A 64 10.33 3.17 -15.61
C ALA A 64 10.75 4.58 -16.02
N LYS A 65 11.63 4.70 -17.02
CA LYS A 65 12.10 6.01 -17.50
C LYS A 65 11.00 6.78 -18.26
N PRO A 66 11.16 8.10 -18.50
CA PRO A 66 10.12 8.92 -19.07
C PRO A 66 9.51 8.35 -20.36
N PHE A 67 8.20 8.54 -20.53
CA PHE A 67 7.42 8.08 -21.68
C PHE A 67 7.41 6.55 -21.93
N SER A 68 7.98 5.74 -21.03
CA SER A 68 7.94 4.29 -21.17
C SER A 68 6.58 3.70 -20.83
N LYS A 69 6.27 2.53 -21.38
CA LYS A 69 5.06 1.76 -21.09
C LYS A 69 5.44 0.30 -20.88
N SER A 70 5.11 -0.25 -19.70
CA SER A 70 5.51 -1.61 -19.35
C SER A 70 4.60 -2.27 -18.32
N VAL A 71 4.64 -3.61 -18.32
CA VAL A 71 4.06 -4.47 -17.29
C VAL A 71 5.18 -5.25 -16.62
N VAL A 72 5.24 -5.22 -15.30
CA VAL A 72 6.20 -5.96 -14.48
C VAL A 72 5.43 -6.91 -13.56
N VAL A 73 5.77 -8.18 -13.59
CA VAL A 73 5.18 -9.21 -12.73
C VAL A 73 6.21 -9.66 -11.72
N ILE A 74 5.93 -9.51 -10.44
CA ILE A 74 6.80 -9.94 -9.34
C ILE A 74 6.13 -11.11 -8.63
N ARG A 75 6.67 -12.31 -8.83
CA ARG A 75 6.08 -13.55 -8.31
C ARG A 75 6.91 -14.08 -7.16
N HIS A 76 6.24 -14.42 -6.07
CA HIS A 76 6.85 -15.03 -4.90
C HIS A 76 6.29 -16.43 -4.67
N THR A 77 7.16 -17.44 -4.52
CA THR A 77 6.78 -18.86 -4.37
C THR A 77 7.76 -19.62 -3.48
N GLY A 78 7.30 -20.70 -2.82
CA GLY A 78 8.12 -21.57 -1.96
C GLY A 78 8.09 -21.19 -0.48
N SER A 79 9.00 -21.76 0.30
CA SER A 79 9.17 -21.44 1.73
C SER A 79 10.24 -20.36 1.93
N ALA A 80 9.93 -19.31 2.69
CA ALA A 80 10.87 -18.21 2.97
C ALA A 80 10.60 -17.52 4.31
N THR A 81 11.64 -16.95 4.92
CA THR A 81 11.52 -15.89 5.93
C THR A 81 12.14 -14.62 5.35
N LEU A 82 11.32 -13.79 4.71
CA LEU A 82 11.78 -12.70 3.87
C LEU A 82 11.31 -11.32 4.37
N ALA A 83 12.27 -10.42 4.62
CA ALA A 83 12.04 -8.99 4.72
C ALA A 83 12.49 -8.32 3.42
N GLN A 84 11.63 -7.53 2.79
CA GLN A 84 11.86 -7.05 1.42
C GLN A 84 11.49 -5.58 1.28
N ASN A 85 12.35 -4.83 0.61
CA ASN A 85 12.06 -3.48 0.15
C ASN A 85 12.00 -3.48 -1.39
N ILE A 86 10.93 -2.92 -1.94
CA ILE A 86 10.78 -2.73 -3.39
C ILE A 86 10.57 -1.25 -3.66
N GLU A 87 11.30 -0.70 -4.63
CA GLU A 87 11.16 0.68 -5.07
C GLU A 87 10.70 0.74 -6.52
N PHE A 88 9.65 1.51 -6.78
CA PHE A 88 9.12 1.81 -8.10
C PHE A 88 9.39 3.28 -8.41
N LEU A 89 10.33 3.53 -9.31
CA LEU A 89 10.64 4.86 -9.81
C LEU A 89 9.89 5.04 -11.14
N VAL A 90 8.82 5.82 -11.12
CA VAL A 90 8.00 6.07 -12.31
C VAL A 90 8.29 7.47 -12.81
N GLY A 91 9.04 7.55 -13.91
CA GLY A 91 9.42 8.81 -14.54
C GLY A 91 8.25 9.57 -15.15
N ASP A 92 8.54 10.79 -15.61
CA ASP A 92 7.54 11.67 -16.20
C ASP A 92 6.85 11.02 -17.42
N SER A 93 5.53 11.09 -17.48
CA SER A 93 4.68 10.50 -18.51
C SER A 93 4.83 8.97 -18.68
N ALA A 94 5.54 8.28 -17.77
CA ALA A 94 5.70 6.84 -17.82
C ALA A 94 4.43 6.12 -17.35
N GLN A 95 4.17 4.95 -17.93
CA GLN A 95 3.06 4.06 -17.60
C GLN A 95 3.59 2.71 -17.12
N LEU A 96 3.56 2.50 -15.81
CA LEU A 96 4.05 1.28 -15.18
C LEU A 96 2.90 0.52 -14.52
N SER A 97 2.65 -0.70 -14.98
CA SER A 97 1.77 -1.65 -14.29
C SER A 97 2.61 -2.70 -13.58
N VAL A 98 2.46 -2.84 -12.27
CA VAL A 98 3.12 -3.85 -11.46
C VAL A 98 2.09 -4.82 -10.92
N ILE A 99 2.33 -6.12 -11.10
CA ILE A 99 1.54 -7.20 -10.54
C ILE A 99 2.41 -7.98 -9.57
N CYS A 100 2.22 -7.74 -8.28
CA CYS A 100 2.88 -8.46 -7.20
C CYS A 100 2.01 -9.63 -6.76
N VAL A 101 2.50 -10.86 -6.91
CA VAL A 101 1.83 -12.09 -6.47
C VAL A 101 2.63 -12.73 -5.35
N GLN A 102 2.01 -12.87 -4.18
CA GLN A 102 2.49 -13.66 -3.04
C GLN A 102 1.76 -14.99 -3.03
N GLN A 103 2.41 -16.03 -3.58
CA GLN A 103 1.92 -17.40 -3.62
C GLN A 103 2.92 -18.29 -2.88
N TRP A 104 3.16 -17.95 -1.62
CA TRP A 104 4.08 -18.68 -0.76
C TRP A 104 3.48 -19.98 -0.23
N ASP A 105 4.36 -20.90 0.18
CA ASP A 105 3.97 -22.09 0.92
C ASP A 105 3.51 -21.71 2.34
N ASP A 106 2.70 -22.58 2.97
CA ASP A 106 2.02 -22.29 4.24
C ASP A 106 2.93 -21.97 5.43
N ASP A 107 4.23 -22.25 5.33
CA ASP A 107 5.23 -22.01 6.39
C ASP A 107 6.05 -20.73 6.20
N ALA A 108 5.77 -19.97 5.13
CA ALA A 108 6.51 -18.79 4.78
C ALA A 108 6.06 -17.55 5.56
N VAL A 109 7.03 -16.71 5.92
CA VAL A 109 6.84 -15.41 6.55
C VAL A 109 7.42 -14.34 5.63
N HIS A 110 6.58 -13.43 5.14
CA HIS A 110 6.98 -12.37 4.22
C HIS A 110 6.49 -11.02 4.68
N ALA A 111 7.41 -10.06 4.77
CA ALA A 111 7.11 -8.66 4.98
C ALA A 111 7.74 -7.83 3.86
N SER A 112 6.90 -7.25 3.01
CA SER A 112 7.30 -6.46 1.84
C SER A 112 6.88 -5.00 2.03
N ALA A 113 7.84 -4.10 2.12
CA ALA A 113 7.60 -2.67 2.01
C ALA A 113 7.84 -2.22 0.57
N GLN A 114 6.88 -1.51 -0.01
CA GLN A 114 6.88 -1.18 -1.43
C GLN A 114 6.66 0.32 -1.61
N TYR A 115 7.60 1.00 -2.25
CA TYR A 115 7.61 2.45 -2.36
C TYR A 115 7.47 2.86 -3.82
N ALA A 116 6.46 3.65 -4.16
CA ALA A 116 6.30 4.20 -5.50
C ALA A 116 6.48 5.71 -5.49
N LYS A 117 7.40 6.22 -6.30
CA LYS A 117 7.58 7.64 -6.55
C LYS A 117 7.13 7.97 -7.96
N LEU A 118 6.14 8.85 -8.06
CA LEU A 118 5.48 9.18 -9.31
C LEU A 118 5.90 10.57 -9.81
N GLY A 119 6.45 10.59 -11.03
CA GLY A 119 6.78 11.78 -11.81
C GLY A 119 5.56 12.44 -12.44
N ARG A 120 5.78 13.50 -13.22
CA ARG A 120 4.72 14.33 -13.82
C ARG A 120 3.88 13.51 -14.78
N ASP A 121 2.56 13.67 -14.74
CA ASP A 121 1.62 13.02 -15.68
C ASP A 121 1.82 11.50 -15.83
N SER A 122 2.44 10.86 -14.83
CA SER A 122 2.73 9.43 -14.83
C SER A 122 1.51 8.61 -14.42
N ARG A 123 1.47 7.36 -14.88
CA ARG A 123 0.39 6.41 -14.55
C ARG A 123 1.00 5.18 -13.92
N PHE A 124 0.62 4.92 -12.68
CA PHE A 124 1.07 3.74 -11.94
C PHE A 124 -0.12 2.85 -11.59
N LYS A 125 -0.04 1.58 -11.97
CA LYS A 125 -1.02 0.58 -11.57
C LYS A 125 -0.34 -0.48 -10.75
N HIS A 126 -0.75 -0.63 -9.50
CA HIS A 126 -0.23 -1.63 -8.58
C HIS A 126 -1.30 -2.67 -8.28
N VAL A 127 -1.04 -3.93 -8.58
CA VAL A 127 -1.91 -5.06 -8.27
C VAL A 127 -1.18 -5.96 -7.29
N CYS A 128 -1.71 -6.10 -6.07
CA CYS A 128 -1.17 -6.97 -5.04
C CYS A 128 -2.11 -8.16 -4.82
N ILE A 129 -1.60 -9.37 -4.97
CA ILE A 129 -2.37 -10.60 -4.86
C ILE A 129 -1.70 -11.51 -3.83
N SER A 130 -2.35 -11.76 -2.70
CA SER A 130 -1.82 -12.62 -1.64
C SER A 130 -2.69 -13.87 -1.45
N LEU A 131 -2.10 -15.05 -1.68
CA LEU A 131 -2.80 -16.33 -1.78
C LEU A 131 -2.26 -17.43 -0.85
N GLY A 132 -1.24 -17.13 -0.05
CA GLY A 132 -0.63 -18.12 0.84
C GLY A 132 0.43 -17.51 1.76
N GLY A 133 1.04 -18.36 2.58
CA GLY A 133 1.98 -18.00 3.64
C GLY A 133 1.35 -18.00 5.04
N ASP A 134 2.17 -18.30 6.06
CA ASP A 134 1.80 -18.22 7.48
C ASP A 134 1.49 -16.76 7.85
N LEU A 135 2.41 -15.86 7.50
CA LEU A 135 2.26 -14.42 7.67
C LEU A 135 2.76 -13.68 6.43
N VAL A 136 1.87 -12.91 5.81
CA VAL A 136 2.23 -12.03 4.69
C VAL A 136 1.77 -10.61 5.01
N ARG A 137 2.71 -9.68 5.10
CA ARG A 137 2.46 -8.24 5.20
C ARG A 137 3.00 -7.55 3.97
N VAL A 138 2.13 -6.85 3.23
CA VAL A 138 2.54 -5.96 2.15
C VAL A 138 2.15 -4.53 2.49
N THR A 139 3.13 -3.63 2.48
CA THR A 139 2.98 -2.21 2.82
C THR A 139 3.28 -1.35 1.60
N PRO A 140 2.31 -1.15 0.68
CA PRO A 140 2.52 -0.29 -0.49
C PRO A 140 2.27 1.19 -0.15
N SER A 141 3.31 2.00 -0.31
CA SER A 141 3.34 3.46 -0.12
C SER A 141 3.53 4.13 -1.47
N THR A 142 2.61 5.01 -1.87
CA THR A 142 2.72 5.78 -3.12
C THR A 142 2.82 7.26 -2.82
N LYS A 143 3.84 7.91 -3.38
CA LYS A 143 4.07 9.34 -3.28
C LYS A 143 4.03 10.02 -4.64
N PHE A 144 3.13 10.97 -4.76
CA PHE A 144 3.12 11.89 -5.90
C PHE A 144 4.20 12.96 -5.68
N THR A 145 5.13 13.10 -6.63
CA THR A 145 6.21 14.10 -6.54
C THR A 145 6.08 15.22 -7.56
N GLN A 146 5.19 15.07 -8.53
CA GLN A 146 4.86 16.07 -9.55
C GLN A 146 3.35 16.03 -9.86
N PRO A 147 2.77 17.12 -10.39
CA PRO A 147 1.35 17.19 -10.69
C PRO A 147 0.89 16.24 -11.80
N GLY A 148 -0.41 15.98 -11.86
CA GLY A 148 -1.08 15.28 -12.97
C GLY A 148 -0.94 13.76 -12.97
N ALA A 149 -0.21 13.20 -12.01
CA ALA A 149 0.01 11.77 -11.88
C ALA A 149 -1.23 11.04 -11.35
N GLU A 150 -1.38 9.78 -11.77
CA GLU A 150 -2.48 8.91 -11.39
C GLU A 150 -1.97 7.56 -10.86
N THR A 151 -2.56 7.09 -9.77
CA THR A 151 -2.30 5.74 -9.23
C THR A 151 -3.56 4.92 -9.09
N GLU A 152 -3.51 3.67 -9.53
CA GLU A 152 -4.54 2.66 -9.28
C GLU A 152 -3.94 1.51 -8.47
N MET A 153 -4.50 1.24 -7.30
CA MET A 153 -4.02 0.20 -6.40
C MET A 153 -5.12 -0.84 -6.20
N TYR A 154 -4.89 -2.05 -6.69
CA TYR A 154 -5.78 -3.19 -6.54
C TYR A 154 -5.18 -4.20 -5.57
N GLY A 155 -5.98 -4.67 -4.63
CA GLY A 155 -5.61 -5.76 -3.74
C GLY A 155 -6.59 -6.91 -3.86
N LEU A 156 -6.08 -8.12 -3.94
CA LEU A 156 -6.84 -9.35 -3.79
C LEU A 156 -6.14 -10.21 -2.74
N TYR A 157 -6.89 -10.72 -1.77
CA TYR A 157 -6.34 -11.68 -0.84
C TYR A 157 -7.32 -12.79 -0.49
N PHE A 158 -6.79 -13.99 -0.31
CA PHE A 158 -7.49 -15.15 0.21
C PHE A 158 -6.77 -15.62 1.46
N VAL A 159 -7.49 -15.77 2.56
CA VAL A 159 -6.91 -16.19 3.85
C VAL A 159 -7.57 -17.47 4.31
N ASP A 160 -6.75 -18.49 4.50
CA ASP A 160 -7.16 -19.78 5.04
C ASP A 160 -6.87 -19.91 6.54
N ALA A 161 -7.28 -21.03 7.13
CA ALA A 161 -7.12 -21.35 8.54
C ALA A 161 -5.67 -21.12 9.01
N GLY A 162 -5.53 -20.38 10.12
CA GLY A 162 -4.24 -20.06 10.72
C GLY A 162 -3.42 -18.96 10.04
N GLN A 163 -3.74 -18.57 8.80
CA GLN A 163 -2.96 -17.57 8.07
C GLN A 163 -3.23 -16.14 8.55
N HIS A 164 -2.20 -15.29 8.44
CA HIS A 164 -2.27 -13.86 8.71
C HIS A 164 -1.87 -13.05 7.47
N ILE A 165 -2.85 -12.48 6.77
CA ILE A 165 -2.58 -11.62 5.61
C ILE A 165 -2.90 -10.16 5.93
N GLU A 166 -1.93 -9.30 5.67
CA GLU A 166 -1.98 -7.90 6.01
C GLU A 166 -1.61 -7.00 4.83
N SER A 167 -2.44 -5.99 4.58
CA SER A 167 -2.16 -4.92 3.62
C SER A 167 -2.23 -3.56 4.30
N ARG A 168 -1.12 -2.82 4.31
CA ARG A 168 -1.04 -1.45 4.84
C ARG A 168 -0.68 -0.47 3.74
N LEU A 169 -1.67 0.16 3.15
CA LEU A 169 -1.44 1.11 2.08
C LEU A 169 -1.38 2.55 2.59
N PHE A 170 -0.51 3.33 1.97
CA PHE A 170 -0.39 4.76 2.19
C PHE A 170 -0.33 5.49 0.84
N VAL A 171 -1.10 6.58 0.71
CA VAL A 171 -1.04 7.45 -0.47
C VAL A 171 -0.80 8.89 -0.03
N ASP A 172 0.33 9.46 -0.47
CA ASP A 172 0.75 10.84 -0.20
C ASP A 172 0.41 11.75 -1.38
N HIS A 173 -0.71 12.48 -1.24
CA HIS A 173 -1.10 13.59 -2.11
C HIS A 173 -0.52 14.91 -1.59
N SER A 174 0.77 15.14 -1.81
CA SER A 174 1.43 16.41 -1.44
C SER A 174 1.53 17.42 -2.60
N VAL A 175 1.10 17.03 -3.81
CA VAL A 175 1.18 17.83 -5.04
C VAL A 175 -0.21 17.93 -5.71
N PRO A 176 -0.49 19.00 -6.46
CA PRO A 176 -1.81 19.24 -7.01
C PRO A 176 -2.18 18.30 -8.17
N ASN A 177 -3.48 18.22 -8.46
CA ASN A 177 -4.08 17.55 -9.62
C ASN A 177 -3.73 16.06 -9.75
N CYS A 178 -3.51 15.37 -8.64
CA CYS A 178 -3.23 13.94 -8.63
C CYS A 178 -4.48 13.12 -8.34
N LYS A 179 -4.53 11.91 -8.91
CA LYS A 179 -5.67 11.00 -8.71
C LYS A 179 -5.23 9.67 -8.13
N SER A 180 -6.02 9.14 -7.20
CA SER A 180 -5.83 7.78 -6.71
C SER A 180 -7.13 6.97 -6.64
N ARG A 181 -7.05 5.71 -7.05
CA ARG A 181 -8.12 4.72 -6.93
C ARG A 181 -7.59 3.49 -6.24
N VAL A 182 -8.06 3.23 -5.03
CA VAL A 182 -7.62 2.08 -4.23
C VAL A 182 -8.79 1.14 -4.03
N THR A 183 -8.67 -0.12 -4.46
CA THR A 183 -9.72 -1.14 -4.32
C THR A 183 -9.10 -2.46 -3.85
N TYR A 184 -9.38 -2.84 -2.62
CA TYR A 184 -8.95 -4.10 -2.04
C TYR A 184 -10.15 -5.01 -1.81
N LYS A 185 -10.01 -6.29 -2.15
CA LYS A 185 -11.04 -7.30 -1.92
C LYS A 185 -10.43 -8.54 -1.27
N GLY A 186 -11.15 -9.09 -0.31
CA GLY A 186 -10.71 -10.26 0.44
C GLY A 186 -11.77 -11.33 0.56
N ALA A 187 -11.36 -12.59 0.65
CA ALA A 187 -12.19 -13.67 1.15
C ALA A 187 -11.43 -14.43 2.24
N LEU A 188 -12.12 -14.78 3.33
CA LEU A 188 -11.54 -15.45 4.48
C LEU A 188 -12.35 -16.70 4.83
N GLN A 189 -11.66 -17.80 5.09
CA GLN A 189 -12.24 -19.07 5.54
C GLN A 189 -11.39 -19.73 6.62
N GLY A 190 -12.00 -20.61 7.43
CA GLY A 190 -11.25 -21.42 8.37
C GLY A 190 -10.96 -20.76 9.72
N LYS A 191 -10.71 -21.61 10.72
CA LYS A 191 -10.46 -21.17 12.09
C LYS A 191 -9.12 -20.45 12.20
N GLY A 192 -9.13 -19.28 12.82
CA GLY A 192 -7.90 -18.50 13.05
C GLY A 192 -7.40 -17.73 11.82
N ALA A 193 -8.11 -17.80 10.68
CA ALA A 193 -7.84 -16.94 9.54
C ALA A 193 -8.00 -15.47 9.93
N HIS A 194 -6.95 -14.68 9.73
CA HIS A 194 -6.94 -13.29 10.13
C HIS A 194 -6.43 -12.41 9.00
N SER A 195 -7.16 -11.34 8.71
CA SER A 195 -6.63 -10.30 7.84
C SER A 195 -6.78 -8.90 8.37
N VAL A 196 -5.80 -8.09 8.02
CA VAL A 196 -5.69 -6.70 8.43
C VAL A 196 -5.56 -5.83 7.19
N TRP A 197 -6.50 -4.89 7.03
CA TRP A 197 -6.38 -3.86 6.02
C TRP A 197 -6.26 -2.49 6.70
N VAL A 198 -5.22 -1.75 6.35
CA VAL A 198 -5.03 -0.36 6.77
C VAL A 198 -4.91 0.49 5.53
N GLY A 199 -5.83 1.43 5.34
CA GLY A 199 -5.72 2.49 4.34
C GLY A 199 -5.49 3.82 5.01
N ASP A 200 -4.43 4.52 4.60
CA ASP A 200 -4.12 5.87 5.03
C ASP A 200 -3.87 6.77 3.81
N VAL A 201 -4.42 7.98 3.86
CA VAL A 201 -4.23 8.99 2.82
C VAL A 201 -3.86 10.30 3.47
N LEU A 202 -2.74 10.87 3.02
CA LEU A 202 -2.33 12.22 3.35
C LEU A 202 -2.73 13.15 2.20
N ILE A 203 -3.45 14.22 2.50
CA ILE A 203 -3.70 15.32 1.55
C ILE A 203 -3.00 16.56 2.08
N GLY A 204 -1.92 16.95 1.39
CA GLY A 204 -1.11 18.12 1.67
C GLY A 204 -1.84 19.43 1.40
N LYS A 205 -1.29 20.53 1.95
CA LYS A 205 -1.90 21.86 1.84
C LYS A 205 -1.94 22.39 0.40
N ASP A 206 -0.94 22.02 -0.40
CA ASP A 206 -0.76 22.49 -1.78
C ASP A 206 -1.36 21.50 -2.81
N ALA A 207 -2.08 20.47 -2.34
CA ALA A 207 -2.61 19.38 -3.16
C ALA A 207 -4.03 19.69 -3.70
N GLU A 208 -4.20 20.89 -4.27
CA GLU A 208 -5.46 21.29 -4.91
C GLU A 208 -5.81 20.35 -6.07
N GLY A 209 -7.10 20.12 -6.31
CA GLY A 209 -7.54 19.23 -7.39
C GLY A 209 -7.31 17.73 -7.13
N THR A 210 -6.93 17.34 -5.90
CA THR A 210 -6.83 15.93 -5.51
C THR A 210 -8.16 15.19 -5.69
N ASP A 211 -8.11 14.04 -6.36
CA ASP A 211 -9.25 13.13 -6.51
C ASP A 211 -8.86 11.73 -6.04
N THR A 212 -9.28 11.37 -4.83
CA THR A 212 -8.95 10.08 -4.20
C THR A 212 -10.21 9.30 -3.81
N TYR A 213 -10.19 7.99 -4.07
CA TYR A 213 -11.22 7.06 -3.60
C TYR A 213 -10.58 5.76 -3.13
N GLU A 214 -11.05 5.25 -1.99
CA GLU A 214 -10.60 3.97 -1.44
C GLU A 214 -11.80 3.09 -1.07
N LEU A 215 -11.68 1.81 -1.42
CA LEU A 215 -12.67 0.78 -1.15
C LEU A 215 -11.97 -0.48 -0.64
N ASN A 216 -12.50 -1.05 0.43
CA ASN A 216 -12.16 -2.39 0.87
C ASN A 216 -13.45 -3.20 1.09
N ARG A 217 -13.59 -4.37 0.45
CA ARG A 217 -14.77 -5.25 0.55
C ARG A 217 -14.33 -6.67 0.79
N ASN A 218 -14.76 -7.26 1.90
CA ASN A 218 -14.31 -8.60 2.26
C ASN A 218 -15.49 -9.49 2.57
N LEU A 219 -15.36 -10.75 2.18
CA LEU A 219 -16.32 -11.81 2.39
C LEU A 219 -15.77 -12.76 3.46
N LEU A 220 -16.54 -12.99 4.52
CA LEU A 220 -16.25 -14.04 5.49
C LEU A 220 -17.09 -15.25 5.10
N LEU A 221 -16.44 -16.37 4.78
CA LEU A 221 -17.09 -17.57 4.28
C LEU A 221 -17.66 -18.44 5.40
N GLU A 222 -17.13 -18.29 6.62
CA GLU A 222 -17.51 -19.06 7.80
C GLU A 222 -17.57 -18.17 9.05
N VAL A 223 -18.12 -18.71 10.15
CA VAL A 223 -18.04 -18.10 11.48
C VAL A 223 -16.70 -18.48 12.12
N GLY A 224 -15.85 -17.50 12.42
CA GLY A 224 -14.53 -17.76 13.02
C GLY A 224 -13.39 -16.88 12.51
N PRO A 225 -13.27 -16.62 11.19
CA PRO A 225 -12.30 -15.68 10.66
C PRO A 225 -12.49 -14.27 11.21
N ALA A 226 -11.39 -13.56 11.41
CA ALA A 226 -11.39 -12.19 11.89
C ALA A 226 -10.84 -11.23 10.84
N GLN A 227 -11.55 -10.12 10.64
CA GLN A 227 -11.12 -9.04 9.74
C GLN A 227 -11.00 -7.74 10.52
N THR A 228 -9.78 -7.20 10.56
CA THR A 228 -9.52 -5.85 11.06
C THR A 228 -9.43 -4.88 9.89
N ARG A 229 -10.13 -3.74 9.98
CA ARG A 229 -10.02 -2.63 9.02
C ARG A 229 -9.76 -1.33 9.77
N CYS A 230 -8.75 -0.60 9.34
CA CYS A 230 -8.47 0.75 9.81
C CYS A 230 -8.40 1.67 8.60
N ARG A 231 -9.24 2.71 8.54
CA ARG A 231 -9.14 3.76 7.52
C ARG A 231 -8.87 5.08 8.18
N THR A 232 -7.78 5.73 7.77
CA THR A 232 -7.42 7.05 8.24
C THR A 232 -7.37 8.00 7.04
N LEU A 233 -8.03 9.14 7.15
CA LEU A 233 -7.89 10.23 6.19
C LEU A 233 -7.34 11.43 6.94
N ARG A 234 -6.16 11.90 6.54
CA ARG A 234 -5.50 13.05 7.15
C ARG A 234 -5.53 14.21 6.15
N SER A 235 -6.49 15.11 6.35
CA SER A 235 -6.61 16.37 5.61
C SER A 235 -6.68 17.54 6.58
N ARG A 236 -6.00 18.65 6.28
CA ARG A 236 -6.25 19.92 6.99
C ARG A 236 -7.66 20.44 6.63
N PRO A 237 -8.35 21.18 7.53
CA PRO A 237 -9.74 21.62 7.34
C PRO A 237 -9.98 22.41 6.04
N ASP A 238 -8.96 23.14 5.59
CA ASP A 238 -9.03 24.14 4.52
C ASP A 238 -9.10 23.49 3.12
N VAL A 239 -8.64 22.24 3.00
CA VAL A 239 -8.55 21.48 1.74
C VAL A 239 -9.85 20.70 1.43
N LEU A 240 -10.75 20.55 2.42
CA LEU A 240 -12.01 19.79 2.29
C LEU A 240 -13.06 20.41 1.34
N ARG A 241 -12.79 21.59 0.74
CA ARG A 241 -13.61 22.15 -0.34
C ARG A 241 -13.35 21.49 -1.70
N ALA A 242 -12.28 20.71 -1.85
CA ALA A 242 -12.12 19.80 -2.99
C ALA A 242 -13.16 18.66 -2.87
N ARG A 243 -13.87 18.35 -3.96
CA ARG A 243 -14.91 17.30 -4.01
C ARG A 243 -14.34 15.90 -3.69
N ALA A 244 -14.11 15.60 -2.42
CA ALA A 244 -14.09 14.23 -1.93
C ALA A 244 -15.53 13.72 -2.04
N THR A 245 -15.87 13.09 -3.17
CA THR A 245 -17.20 12.47 -3.34
C THR A 245 -17.31 11.31 -2.38
N ARG A 246 -17.92 11.56 -1.21
CA ARG A 246 -18.42 10.52 -0.33
C ARG A 246 -19.51 9.75 -1.06
N ARG A 247 -19.17 8.63 -1.69
CA ARG A 247 -20.14 7.59 -2.06
C ARG A 247 -19.95 6.40 -1.14
N LEU A 248 -20.69 6.40 -0.04
CA LEU A 248 -20.94 5.21 0.77
C LEU A 248 -22.02 4.37 0.06
N PRO A 249 -21.77 3.11 -0.32
CA PRO A 249 -22.87 2.21 -0.57
C PRO A 249 -23.54 1.86 0.76
N VAL A 250 -24.86 2.04 0.82
CA VAL A 250 -25.75 1.57 1.87
C VAL A 250 -25.79 0.04 1.81
N SER A 251 -25.16 -0.67 2.76
CA SER A 251 -25.57 -2.01 3.23
C SER A 251 -24.58 -2.58 4.28
N TRP A 252 -25.04 -2.56 5.54
CA TRP A 252 -24.86 -3.46 6.70
C TRP A 252 -23.77 -4.55 6.73
N MET A 253 -22.94 -4.54 7.78
CA MET A 253 -23.13 -5.32 9.03
C MET A 253 -22.02 -4.94 10.03
N MET A 254 -22.42 -4.54 11.24
CA MET A 254 -21.52 -4.08 12.30
C MET A 254 -20.71 -5.25 12.86
N SER A 255 -19.38 -5.18 12.76
CA SER A 255 -18.50 -5.67 13.82
C SER A 255 -17.62 -4.50 14.22
N THR A 256 -17.95 -3.86 15.35
CA THR A 256 -17.17 -2.76 15.90
C THR A 256 -16.09 -3.35 16.80
N CYS A 257 -14.83 -3.22 16.40
CA CYS A 257 -13.68 -3.60 17.23
C CYS A 257 -13.57 -2.65 18.44
N GLY A 258 -13.66 -3.22 19.65
CA GLY A 258 -13.71 -2.50 20.94
C GLY A 258 -12.44 -1.71 21.31
N THR A 259 -11.34 -1.91 20.59
CA THR A 259 -10.03 -1.28 20.89
C THR A 259 -9.99 0.20 20.48
N CYS A 260 -10.88 0.64 19.58
CA CYS A 260 -10.90 2.02 19.10
C CYS A 260 -11.62 3.01 20.06
N ARG A 261 -12.32 2.53 21.12
CA ARG A 261 -13.03 3.41 22.07
C ARG A 261 -12.11 4.13 23.08
N ARG A 262 -10.91 3.62 23.36
CA ARG A 262 -10.03 4.22 24.40
C ARG A 262 -9.12 5.35 23.91
N ALA A 263 -8.78 5.38 22.62
CA ALA A 263 -7.87 6.42 22.08
C ALA A 263 -8.55 7.78 21.81
N VAL A 264 -9.88 7.80 21.64
CA VAL A 264 -10.64 9.04 21.35
C VAL A 264 -11.20 9.71 22.61
N PHE A 265 -11.37 8.96 23.71
CA PHE A 265 -12.05 9.49 24.91
C PHE A 265 -11.15 10.28 25.89
N LEU A 266 -9.82 10.26 25.73
CA LEU A 266 -8.89 10.97 26.63
C LEU A 266 -8.39 12.32 26.11
N ARG A 267 -8.78 12.77 24.92
CA ARG A 267 -8.34 14.07 24.34
C ARG A 267 -9.45 15.08 24.03
N LEU A 268 -10.68 14.82 24.46
CA LEU A 268 -11.86 15.69 24.23
C LEU A 268 -12.45 16.33 25.51
N ARG A 269 -11.86 16.11 26.70
CA ARG A 269 -12.36 16.70 27.96
C ARG A 269 -11.90 18.15 28.24
N ARG A 270 -11.29 18.86 27.29
CA ARG A 270 -10.85 20.26 27.48
C ARG A 270 -11.48 21.30 26.54
N ALA A 271 -12.44 20.93 25.68
CA ALA A 271 -13.00 21.85 24.67
C ALA A 271 -14.51 22.14 24.78
N VAL A 272 -15.20 21.70 25.85
CA VAL A 272 -16.68 21.82 25.97
C VAL A 272 -17.10 22.72 27.15
N TRP A 273 -16.29 23.72 27.51
CA TRP A 273 -16.66 24.68 28.58
C TRP A 273 -16.67 26.15 28.16
N TRP A 274 -16.67 26.45 26.85
CA TRP A 274 -16.58 27.83 26.35
C TRP A 274 -17.53 28.16 25.19
N CYS A 275 -18.75 27.61 25.21
CA CYS A 275 -19.81 28.03 24.29
C CYS A 275 -21.22 27.84 24.89
N ALA A 276 -21.46 28.44 26.06
CA ALA A 276 -22.80 28.55 26.64
C ALA A 276 -22.88 29.72 27.64
N ALA A 277 -22.61 30.94 27.19
CA ALA A 277 -22.98 32.18 27.91
C ALA A 277 -22.74 33.42 27.04
N SER A 278 -23.58 33.66 26.02
CA SER A 278 -23.82 35.01 25.48
C SER A 278 -24.82 34.98 24.30
N SER A 279 -26.11 35.03 24.60
CA SER A 279 -27.10 35.88 23.89
C SER A 279 -28.53 35.45 24.21
N THR A 280 -29.18 36.17 25.12
CA THR A 280 -30.46 36.89 24.89
C THR A 280 -30.90 37.49 26.22
N LYS A 281 -31.02 38.82 26.25
CA LYS A 281 -31.71 39.70 27.21
C LYS A 281 -31.84 39.23 28.67
#